data_AF-I4AIT3-F1
#
_entry.id   AF-I4AIT3-F1
#
_cell.length_a   1.000
_cell.length_b   1.000
_cell.length_c   1.000
_cell.angle_alpha   90.00
_cell.angle_beta   90.00
_cell.angle_gamma   90.00
#
_symmetry.space_group_name_H-M   'P 1'
#
loop_
_entity.id
_entity.type
_entity.pdbx_description
1 polymer ?
#
loop_
_entity_poly.entity_id
_entity_poly.type
_entity_poly.pdbx_seq_one_letter_code
_entity_poly.pdbx_strand_id
1 'polypeptide(L)'
;MFYKKYIFFLILGGIILPFIFLKDIYPFHRFGMFAEPIKHQTQDERFYVFYKIDNQYKELKPQNIPLNANAFEMQLRKHHYQKKHADFITVFDRIIRNKMNLKEEEKLKWKWYHVIQKQDSQNKLDSLCVFSK
;
A
#
# COMPACT_ATOMS: atom_id res chain seq x y z
N MET A 1 47.21 33.02 37.15
CA MET A 1 46.77 31.60 37.31
C MET A 1 45.24 31.39 37.18
N PHE A 2 44.45 32.43 36.89
CA PHE A 2 42.98 32.32 36.77
C PHE A 2 42.48 32.02 35.35
N TYR A 3 43.16 32.55 34.33
CA TYR A 3 42.81 32.40 32.90
C TYR A 3 42.77 30.94 32.41
N LYS A 4 43.66 30.08 32.95
CA LYS A 4 43.68 28.65 32.61
C LYS A 4 42.40 27.92 33.05
N LYS A 5 41.77 28.34 34.15
CA LYS A 5 40.49 27.76 34.61
C LYS A 5 39.35 28.14 33.68
N TYR A 6 39.27 29.40 33.24
CA TYR A 6 38.24 29.85 32.31
C TYR A 6 38.35 29.18 30.93
N ILE A 7 39.57 29.01 30.42
CA ILE A 7 39.81 28.29 29.15
C ILE A 7 39.34 26.83 29.28
N PHE A 8 39.61 26.18 30.40
CA PHE A 8 39.15 24.81 30.64
C PHE A 8 37.62 24.70 30.65
N PHE A 9 36.93 25.62 31.34
CA PHE A 9 35.45 25.67 31.33
C PHE A 9 34.88 25.98 29.94
N LEU A 10 35.55 26.79 29.13
CA LEU A 10 35.13 27.12 27.76
C LEU A 10 35.25 25.90 26.83
N ILE A 11 36.33 25.15 26.94
CA ILE A 11 36.53 23.90 26.18
C ILE A 11 35.51 22.86 26.62
N LEU A 12 35.31 22.69 27.92
CA LEU A 12 34.35 21.73 28.46
C LEU A 12 32.91 22.09 28.06
N GLY A 13 32.56 23.38 28.12
CA GLY A 13 31.29 23.90 27.65
C GLY A 13 31.09 23.69 26.16
N GLY A 14 32.11 23.96 25.33
CA GLY A 14 32.06 23.74 23.88
C GLY A 14 31.86 22.27 23.47
N ILE A 15 32.32 21.32 24.30
CA ILE A 15 32.10 19.89 24.07
C ILE A 15 30.71 19.46 24.54
N ILE A 16 30.23 19.97 25.68
CA ILE A 16 28.97 19.51 26.30
C ILE A 16 27.73 20.19 25.69
N LEU A 17 27.81 21.48 25.36
CA LEU A 17 26.70 22.24 24.76
C LEU A 17 26.07 21.51 23.56
N PRO A 18 26.82 21.08 22.52
CA PRO A 18 26.20 20.52 21.33
C PRO A 18 25.34 19.29 21.64
N PHE A 19 25.69 18.48 22.65
CA PHE A 19 24.88 17.33 23.05
C PHE A 19 23.57 17.73 23.74
N ILE A 20 23.58 18.81 24.54
CA ILE A 20 22.37 19.37 25.16
C ILE A 20 21.44 19.92 24.07
N PHE A 21 21.98 20.70 23.13
CA PHE A 21 21.23 21.22 21.98
C PHE A 21 20.65 20.09 21.11
N LEU A 22 21.40 19.02 20.89
CA LEU A 22 20.92 17.86 20.13
C LEU A 22 19.80 17.10 20.84
N LYS A 23 19.82 17.04 22.17
CA LYS A 23 18.81 16.33 22.95
C LYS A 23 17.52 17.13 23.09
N ASP A 24 17.66 18.43 23.37
CA ASP A 24 16.54 19.24 23.81
C ASP A 24 15.94 20.09 22.68
N ILE A 25 16.72 20.56 21.70
CA ILE A 25 16.23 21.45 20.63
C ILE A 25 15.95 20.71 19.32
N TYR A 26 16.72 19.67 19.02
CA TYR A 26 16.48 18.83 17.83
C TYR A 26 15.06 18.24 17.77
N PRO A 27 14.43 17.77 18.87
CA PRO A 27 13.06 17.28 18.83
C PRO A 27 12.09 18.37 18.39
N PHE A 28 12.20 19.60 18.89
CA PHE A 28 11.30 20.70 18.51
C PHE A 28 11.45 21.11 17.05
N HIS A 29 12.68 21.15 16.53
CA HIS A 29 12.91 21.38 15.09
C HIS A 29 12.35 20.25 14.23
N ARG A 30 12.50 19.00 14.70
CA ARG A 30 11.92 17.82 14.05
C ARG A 30 10.39 17.92 14.05
N PHE A 31 9.76 18.15 15.19
CA PHE A 31 8.30 18.24 15.30
C PHE A 31 7.72 19.42 14.51
N GLY A 32 8.40 20.57 14.44
CA GLY A 32 7.98 21.69 13.60
C GLY A 32 7.97 21.37 12.10
N MET A 33 8.93 20.55 11.64
CA MET A 33 8.99 20.08 10.24
C MET A 33 7.97 18.96 9.93
N PHE A 34 7.47 18.25 10.93
CA PHE A 34 6.46 17.18 10.79
C PHE A 34 5.08 17.60 11.29
N ALA A 35 4.89 18.86 11.68
CA ALA A 35 3.61 19.41 12.12
C ALA A 35 2.70 19.81 10.95
N GLU A 36 3.15 19.66 9.70
CA GLU A 36 2.21 19.63 8.59
C GLU A 36 1.22 18.50 8.85
N PRO A 37 -0.08 18.81 9.04
CA PRO A 37 -1.07 17.76 9.25
C PRO A 37 -0.99 16.87 8.03
N ILE A 38 -0.69 15.58 8.24
CA ILE A 38 -0.71 14.59 7.18
C ILE A 38 -2.11 14.71 6.59
N LYS A 39 -2.21 15.28 5.38
CA LYS A 39 -3.45 15.29 4.61
C LYS A 39 -3.69 13.83 4.25
N HIS A 40 -4.32 13.11 5.18
CA HIS A 40 -4.86 11.79 4.93
C HIS A 40 -6.03 11.99 3.96
N GLN A 41 -5.72 12.24 2.68
CA GLN A 41 -6.61 11.83 1.62
C GLN A 41 -6.65 10.30 1.74
N THR A 42 -7.63 9.80 2.48
CA THR A 42 -7.90 8.38 2.61
C THR A 42 -8.29 7.89 1.22
N GLN A 43 -7.28 7.45 0.46
CA GLN A 43 -7.46 6.86 -0.85
C GLN A 43 -7.85 5.40 -0.64
N ASP A 44 -9.13 5.10 -0.82
CA ASP A 44 -9.63 3.73 -0.73
C ASP A 44 -9.40 3.03 -2.07
N GLU A 45 -8.44 2.11 -2.10
CA GLU A 45 -8.13 1.29 -3.27
C GLU A 45 -8.77 -0.08 -3.17
N ARG A 46 -9.60 -0.40 -4.16
CA ARG A 46 -10.24 -1.70 -4.33
C ARG A 46 -9.80 -2.35 -5.63
N PHE A 47 -9.66 -3.66 -5.58
CA PHE A 47 -9.23 -4.45 -6.73
C PHE A 47 -10.25 -5.55 -7.00
N TYR A 48 -10.60 -5.72 -8.28
CA TYR A 48 -11.57 -6.71 -8.72
C TYR A 48 -10.99 -7.55 -9.84
N VAL A 49 -11.28 -8.85 -9.81
CA VAL A 49 -10.88 -9.79 -10.85
C VAL A 49 -12.10 -10.53 -11.34
N PHE A 50 -12.28 -10.58 -12.65
CA PHE A 50 -13.38 -11.27 -13.29
C PHE A 50 -12.86 -12.32 -14.25
N TYR A 51 -13.58 -13.43 -14.36
CA TYR A 51 -13.34 -14.49 -15.32
C TYR A 51 -14.62 -14.79 -16.10
N LYS A 52 -14.48 -15.17 -17.38
CA LYS A 52 -15.61 -15.40 -18.28
C LYS A 52 -15.97 -16.88 -18.34
N ILE A 53 -17.23 -17.22 -18.05
CA ILE A 53 -17.81 -18.58 -18.14
C ILE A 53 -19.20 -18.47 -18.75
N ASP A 54 -19.56 -19.38 -19.65
CA ASP A 54 -20.87 -19.42 -20.32
C ASP A 54 -21.29 -18.06 -20.88
N ASN A 55 -20.32 -17.37 -21.49
CA ASN A 55 -20.44 -16.03 -22.04
C ASN A 55 -20.68 -14.89 -21.01
N GLN A 56 -20.71 -15.17 -19.71
CA GLN A 56 -20.89 -14.18 -18.63
C GLN A 56 -19.60 -13.95 -17.83
N TYR A 57 -19.36 -12.71 -17.40
CA TYR A 57 -18.25 -12.42 -16.49
C TYR A 57 -18.70 -12.64 -15.05
N LYS A 58 -17.99 -13.52 -14.33
CA LYS A 58 -18.17 -13.76 -12.90
C LYS A 58 -17.01 -13.15 -12.14
N GLU A 59 -17.31 -12.51 -11.03
CA GLU A 59 -16.31 -11.94 -10.13
C GLU A 59 -15.65 -13.04 -9.30
N LEU A 60 -14.32 -12.99 -9.21
CA LEU A 60 -13.54 -13.83 -8.33
C LEU A 60 -13.63 -13.28 -6.92
N LYS A 61 -14.57 -13.81 -6.15
CA LYS A 61 -14.78 -13.43 -4.76
C LYS A 61 -14.11 -14.40 -3.79
N PRO A 62 -13.58 -13.93 -2.65
CA PRO A 62 -12.95 -14.79 -1.67
C PRO A 62 -13.91 -15.85 -1.11
N GLN A 63 -15.22 -15.58 -1.05
CA GLN A 63 -16.21 -16.56 -0.59
C GLN A 63 -16.31 -17.80 -1.50
N ASN A 64 -15.88 -17.69 -2.76
CA ASN A 64 -15.93 -18.79 -3.73
C ASN A 64 -14.68 -19.68 -3.69
N ILE A 65 -13.69 -19.32 -2.88
CA ILE A 65 -12.36 -19.91 -2.83
C ILE A 65 -12.05 -20.25 -1.35
N PRO A 66 -11.32 -21.34 -1.06
CA PRO A 66 -10.86 -21.65 0.30
C PRO A 66 -9.72 -20.72 0.75
N LEU A 67 -9.93 -19.40 0.72
CA LEU A 67 -8.97 -18.37 1.11
C LEU A 67 -9.66 -17.35 2.02
N ASN A 68 -8.95 -16.90 3.05
CA ASN A 68 -9.42 -15.81 3.91
C ASN A 68 -9.58 -14.53 3.07
N ALA A 69 -10.69 -13.80 3.24
CA ALA A 69 -11.01 -12.59 2.48
C ALA A 69 -9.90 -11.52 2.56
N ASN A 70 -9.34 -11.27 3.74
CA ASN A 70 -8.28 -10.28 3.93
C ASN A 70 -6.99 -10.72 3.24
N ALA A 71 -6.67 -12.02 3.32
CA ALA A 71 -5.50 -12.57 2.66
C ALA A 71 -5.66 -12.49 1.13
N PHE A 72 -6.84 -12.76 0.61
CA PHE A 72 -7.15 -12.65 -0.81
C PHE A 72 -6.93 -11.22 -1.32
N GLU A 73 -7.55 -10.22 -0.67
CA GLU A 73 -7.39 -8.81 -1.06
C GLU A 73 -5.93 -8.35 -1.01
N MET A 74 -5.19 -8.74 0.04
CA MET A 74 -3.78 -8.42 0.17
C MET A 74 -2.93 -9.04 -0.95
N GLN A 75 -3.17 -10.30 -1.30
CA GLN A 75 -2.47 -10.95 -2.40
C GLN A 75 -2.80 -10.28 -3.74
N LEU A 76 -4.06 -9.89 -3.94
CA LEU A 76 -4.51 -9.24 -5.16
C LEU A 76 -3.79 -7.89 -5.34
N ARG A 77 -3.80 -7.06 -4.30
CA ARG A 77 -3.06 -5.79 -4.25
C ARG A 77 -1.56 -5.97 -4.51
N LYS A 78 -0.93 -6.95 -3.83
CA LYS A 78 0.50 -7.26 -3.99
C LYS A 78 0.85 -7.59 -5.44
N HIS A 79 0.10 -8.47 -6.09
CA HIS A 79 0.37 -8.88 -7.47
C HIS A 79 0.15 -7.74 -8.46
N HIS A 80 -0.79 -6.82 -8.17
CA HIS A 80 -0.97 -5.62 -8.98
C HIS A 80 0.25 -4.71 -8.97
N TYR A 81 0.74 -4.32 -7.78
CA TYR A 81 1.90 -3.44 -7.71
C TYR A 81 3.19 -4.10 -8.23
N GLN A 82 3.29 -5.42 -8.13
CA GLN A 82 4.41 -6.17 -8.70
C GLN A 82 4.28 -6.41 -10.22
N LYS A 83 3.16 -6.01 -10.84
CA LYS A 83 2.84 -6.28 -12.25
C LYS A 83 2.86 -7.78 -12.60
N LYS A 84 2.55 -8.65 -11.63
CA LYS A 84 2.56 -10.13 -11.75
C LYS A 84 1.15 -10.71 -11.82
N HIS A 85 0.30 -10.12 -12.67
CA HIS A 85 -1.09 -10.54 -12.82
C HIS A 85 -1.22 -11.97 -13.35
N ALA A 86 -0.36 -12.36 -14.30
CA ALA A 86 -0.39 -13.68 -14.91
C ALA A 86 -0.15 -14.81 -13.88
N ASP A 87 0.83 -14.63 -12.99
CA ASP A 87 1.14 -15.60 -11.93
C ASP A 87 -0.06 -15.84 -11.02
N PHE A 88 -0.74 -14.76 -10.63
CA PHE A 88 -1.96 -14.86 -9.83
C PHE A 88 -3.07 -15.60 -10.61
N ILE A 89 -3.34 -15.16 -11.85
CA ILE A 89 -4.40 -15.72 -12.69
C ILE A 89 -4.19 -17.21 -12.94
N THR A 90 -2.97 -17.67 -13.22
CA THR A 90 -2.69 -19.09 -13.52
C THR A 90 -3.03 -20.03 -12.35
N VAL A 91 -2.80 -19.60 -11.11
CA VAL A 91 -3.18 -20.37 -9.92
C VAL A 91 -4.70 -20.52 -9.83
N PHE A 92 -5.44 -19.42 -10.01
CA PHE A 92 -6.90 -19.46 -9.93
C PHE A 92 -7.56 -20.09 -11.16
N ASP A 93 -6.96 -19.99 -12.33
CA ASP A 93 -7.41 -20.66 -13.56
C ASP A 93 -7.51 -22.17 -13.34
N ARG A 94 -6.47 -22.77 -12.75
CA ARG A 94 -6.47 -24.20 -12.41
C ARG A 94 -7.55 -24.56 -11.40
N ILE A 95 -7.68 -23.78 -10.32
CA ILE A 95 -8.66 -24.03 -9.25
C ILE A 95 -10.09 -23.96 -9.80
N ILE A 96 -10.40 -22.94 -10.60
CA ILE A 96 -11.73 -22.73 -11.16
C ILE A 96 -12.08 -23.82 -12.17
N ARG A 97 -11.15 -24.18 -13.06
CA ARG A 97 -11.37 -25.26 -14.03
C ARG A 97 -11.66 -26.59 -13.36
N ASN A 98 -10.87 -26.93 -12.34
CA ASN A 98 -11.09 -28.16 -11.56
C ASN A 98 -12.45 -28.16 -10.88
N LYS A 99 -12.87 -27.01 -10.33
CA LYS A 99 -14.19 -26.88 -9.68
C LYS A 99 -15.35 -27.00 -10.67
N MET A 100 -15.17 -26.61 -11.92
CA MET A 100 -16.22 -26.56 -12.93
C MET A 100 -16.14 -27.70 -13.97
N ASN A 101 -15.19 -28.63 -13.83
CA ASN A 101 -14.93 -29.71 -14.79
C ASN A 101 -14.80 -29.22 -16.25
N LEU A 102 -14.20 -28.05 -16.44
CA LEU A 102 -13.97 -27.47 -17.76
C LEU A 102 -12.86 -28.25 -18.49
N LYS A 103 -13.03 -28.50 -19.79
CA LYS A 103 -12.00 -29.12 -20.63
C LYS A 103 -10.76 -28.21 -20.71
N GLU A 104 -9.57 -28.81 -20.77
CA GLU A 104 -8.29 -28.07 -20.81
C GLU A 104 -8.21 -27.05 -21.96
N GLU A 105 -8.92 -27.30 -23.06
CA GLU A 105 -8.89 -26.48 -24.28
C GLU A 105 -9.61 -25.12 -24.13
N GLU A 106 -10.55 -24.98 -23.19
CA GLU A 106 -11.31 -23.73 -23.01
C GLU A 106 -10.57 -22.74 -22.11
N LYS A 107 -9.81 -21.82 -22.72
CA LYS A 107 -9.14 -20.73 -21.97
C LYS A 107 -10.17 -19.75 -21.39
N LEU A 108 -10.20 -19.65 -20.06
CA LEU A 108 -10.95 -18.61 -19.36
C LEU A 108 -10.40 -17.24 -19.75
N LYS A 109 -11.30 -16.31 -20.06
CA LYS A 109 -10.93 -14.91 -20.32
C LYS A 109 -11.00 -14.13 -19.02
N TRP A 110 -9.89 -13.51 -18.65
CA TRP A 110 -9.73 -12.80 -17.40
C TRP A 110 -9.74 -11.29 -17.61
N LYS A 111 -10.25 -10.55 -16.62
CA LYS A 111 -10.19 -9.09 -16.55
C LYS A 111 -9.83 -8.65 -15.14
N TRP A 112 -8.93 -7.69 -15.05
CA TRP A 112 -8.47 -7.12 -13.79
C TRP A 112 -8.82 -5.64 -13.73
N TYR A 113 -9.35 -5.20 -12.61
CA TYR A 113 -9.75 -3.81 -12.37
C TYR A 113 -9.09 -3.30 -11.10
N HIS A 114 -8.52 -2.11 -11.20
CA HIS A 114 -8.07 -1.33 -10.06
C HIS A 114 -8.97 -0.09 -9.98
N VAL A 115 -9.71 0.02 -8.88
CA VAL A 115 -10.62 1.12 -8.61
C VAL A 115 -10.05 1.93 -7.47
N ILE A 116 -9.75 3.19 -7.76
CA ILE A 116 -9.26 4.15 -6.79
C ILE A 116 -10.42 5.08 -6.45
N GLN A 117 -10.87 5.07 -5.19
CA GLN A 117 -11.81 6.04 -4.66
C GLN A 117 -11.03 7.14 -3.96
N LYS A 118 -11.06 8.33 -4.55
CA LYS A 118 -10.47 9.52 -3.92
C LYS A 118 -11.58 10.24 -3.17
N GLN A 119 -11.45 10.34 -1.86
CA GLN A 119 -12.30 11.19 -1.05
C GLN A 119 -11.65 12.57 -0.99
N ASP A 120 -12.04 13.45 -1.92
CA ASP A 120 -11.61 14.84 -1.85
C ASP A 120 -12.41 15.59 -0.77
N SER A 121 -11.77 16.57 -0.14
CA SER A 121 -12.30 17.41 0.96
C SER A 121 -13.62 18.14 0.61
N GLN A 122 -14.09 18.01 -0.63
CA GLN A 122 -15.37 18.50 -1.14
C GLN A 122 -16.30 17.33 -1.54
N ASN A 123 -16.50 16.35 -0.64
CA ASN A 123 -17.66 15.47 -0.59
C ASN A 123 -18.14 14.79 -1.91
N LYS A 124 -17.26 14.61 -2.90
CA LYS A 124 -17.58 13.98 -4.18
C LYS A 124 -16.68 12.76 -4.37
N LEU A 125 -17.33 11.61 -4.44
CA LEU A 125 -16.67 10.31 -4.60
C LEU A 125 -16.33 10.13 -6.08
N ASP A 126 -15.11 10.52 -6.45
CA ASP A 126 -14.60 10.27 -7.80
C ASP A 126 -13.93 8.89 -7.83
N SER A 127 -14.62 7.92 -8.44
CA SER A 127 -14.07 6.58 -8.68
C SER A 127 -13.34 6.54 -10.02
N LEU A 128 -12.02 6.38 -10.01
CA LEU A 128 -11.23 6.24 -11.22
C LEU A 128 -10.92 4.75 -11.44
N CYS A 129 -11.47 4.19 -12.52
CA CYS A 129 -11.20 2.82 -12.94
C CYS A 129 -9.98 2.80 -13.87
N VAL A 130 -8.83 2.33 -13.35
CA VAL A 130 -7.64 2.11 -14.16
C VAL A 130 -7.67 0.70 -14.72
N PHE A 131 -7.68 0.59 -16.05
CA PHE A 131 -7.58 -0.68 -16.76
C PHE A 131 -6.10 -1.04 -16.91
N SER A 132 -5.67 -2.14 -16.30
CA SER A 132 -4.39 -2.76 -16.67
C SER A 132 -4.65 -3.72 -17.83
N LYS A 133 -4.03 -3.44 -18.98
CA LYS A 133 -3.95 -4.40 -20.10
C LYS A 133 -2.88 -5.45 -19.84
#